data_AF-A0A5C5T6M8-F1
#
_entry.id   AF-A0A5C5T6M8-F1
#
_cell.length_a   1.000
_cell.length_b   1.000
_cell.length_c   1.000
_cell.angle_alpha   90.00
_cell.angle_beta   90.00
_cell.angle_gamma   90.00
#
_symmetry.space_group_name_H-M   'P 1'
#
loop_
_entity.id
_entity.type
_entity.pdbx_description
1 polymer ?
#
loop_
_entity_poly.entity_id
_entity_poly.type
_entity_poly.pdbx_seq_one_letter_code
_entity_poly.pdbx_strand_id
1 'polypeptide(L)'
;MVSAFTYVIFGRTQAALSLALLLVAAGGQPAEAQSVDPSVADAVKQFNLGATCRRTYEKYLKGGEIRAFATNRRGQCGYAANYRTPEAAQIAAIGFCQRGNVGGCTVVATFAGTAEINRSGSEAPGRIAWPPDVPSDEPPDANAAGLTGVCRELYDTYLLGAPNRAFARSSDGRCGYATGHRTIGEARKAAIDQCGKLARTTCEITAAAEPAAAPDGLLTAVQPLTLDPLFRLHGPTRATGAIIWSHGRGATSDGRRADRRSAPAATIMRTLGNAGWDVYRADRAPANDTNTWGTAALTLGIEKLRALGYSKIIVAGQSAGAWISLMAMDRVDGLYAVVALSPATHGNRTVRTTQKANALREFEELLNRRRSPETRVVIALFDNDDYDPDPAERVRISRDRAQAPGIPLLLINHPSELSGHIAGTELPMAQRFSTCLRDFMARPSVPTGVASCN
;
A
#
# COMPACT_ATOMS: atom_id res chain seq x y z
N MET A 1 -26.98 47.88 52.86
CA MET A 1 -27.76 47.04 51.93
C MET A 1 -26.83 46.63 50.81
N VAL A 2 -26.27 45.42 50.90
CA VAL A 2 -25.35 44.85 49.91
C VAL A 2 -26.08 43.67 49.29
N SER A 3 -26.48 43.78 48.03
CA SER A 3 -27.11 42.68 47.30
C SER A 3 -26.03 41.80 46.69
N ALA A 4 -25.86 40.62 47.28
CA ALA A 4 -25.14 39.50 46.71
C ALA A 4 -25.97 38.86 45.60
N PHE A 5 -25.39 38.64 44.42
CA PHE A 5 -25.90 37.67 43.46
C PHE A 5 -25.04 36.42 43.50
N THR A 6 -25.70 35.32 43.79
CA THR A 6 -25.19 33.97 44.00
C THR A 6 -24.72 33.36 42.67
N TYR A 7 -23.43 33.07 42.55
CA TYR A 7 -22.92 32.11 41.57
C TYR A 7 -23.18 30.70 42.10
N VAL A 8 -24.02 29.93 41.41
CA VAL A 8 -24.16 28.49 41.68
C VAL A 8 -23.01 27.77 40.99
N ILE A 9 -22.01 27.39 41.78
CA ILE A 9 -20.97 26.43 41.39
C ILE A 9 -21.53 25.03 41.67
N PHE A 10 -21.92 24.29 40.63
CA PHE A 10 -22.04 22.84 40.72
C PHE A 10 -20.74 22.20 40.25
N GLY A 11 -19.83 22.00 41.20
CA GLY A 11 -18.75 21.05 41.10
C GLY A 11 -19.20 19.69 41.60
N ARG A 12 -19.18 18.68 40.72
CA ARG A 12 -18.72 17.29 40.95
C ARG A 12 -19.03 16.46 39.70
N THR A 13 -18.11 15.54 39.40
CA THR A 13 -18.09 14.55 38.30
C THR A 13 -17.75 15.05 36.88
N GLN A 14 -16.54 15.59 36.70
CA GLN A 14 -15.83 15.57 35.39
C GLN A 14 -14.38 15.07 35.48
N ALA A 15 -14.02 14.33 36.54
CA ALA A 15 -12.72 13.66 36.65
C ALA A 15 -12.75 12.17 36.25
N ALA A 16 -13.93 11.61 35.91
CA ALA A 16 -14.06 10.20 35.53
C ALA A 16 -14.36 9.97 34.03
N LEU A 17 -14.67 11.01 33.25
CA LEU A 17 -14.90 10.89 31.80
C LEU A 17 -13.66 11.20 30.94
N SER A 18 -12.64 11.86 31.49
CA SER A 18 -11.39 12.15 30.78
C SER A 18 -10.39 10.99 30.79
N LEU A 19 -10.64 9.92 31.55
CA LEU A 19 -9.84 8.69 31.53
C LEU A 19 -10.33 7.67 30.48
N ALA A 20 -11.59 7.77 30.05
CA ALA A 20 -12.19 6.85 29.07
C ALA A 20 -11.94 7.26 27.61
N LEU A 21 -11.64 8.53 27.33
CA LEU A 21 -11.28 8.98 25.98
C LEU A 21 -9.78 8.83 25.65
N LEU A 22 -8.94 8.60 26.65
CA LEU A 22 -7.53 8.22 26.47
C LEU A 22 -7.33 6.73 26.18
N LEU A 23 -8.35 5.89 26.41
CA LEU A 23 -8.28 4.44 26.18
C LEU A 23 -8.49 4.02 24.71
N VAL A 24 -8.90 4.93 23.82
CA VAL A 24 -9.00 4.63 22.37
C VAL A 24 -7.70 4.95 21.62
N ALA A 25 -6.76 5.64 22.28
CA ALA A 25 -5.35 5.73 21.89
C ALA A 25 -4.46 4.72 22.64
N ALA A 26 -5.02 3.95 23.59
CA ALA A 26 -4.25 3.07 24.44
C ALA A 26 -4.14 1.66 23.86
N GLY A 27 -2.93 1.12 23.87
CA GLY A 27 -2.69 -0.31 23.90
C GLY A 27 -3.43 -0.98 25.06
N GLY A 28 -4.71 -1.29 24.85
CA GLY A 28 -5.29 -2.46 25.49
C GLY A 28 -4.35 -3.61 25.19
N GLN A 29 -3.92 -4.31 26.24
CA GLN A 29 -3.02 -5.43 26.05
C GLN A 29 -3.64 -6.38 25.02
N PRO A 30 -2.83 -6.91 24.09
CA PRO A 30 -3.30 -7.92 23.15
C PRO A 30 -4.07 -8.97 23.95
N ALA A 31 -5.25 -9.35 23.45
CA ALA A 31 -6.01 -10.40 24.12
C ALA A 31 -5.09 -11.62 24.24
N GLU A 32 -4.93 -12.14 25.46
CA GLU A 32 -4.10 -13.33 25.64
C GLU A 32 -4.61 -14.44 24.72
N ALA A 33 -3.68 -15.09 24.04
CA ALA A 33 -4.01 -16.20 23.18
C ALA A 33 -4.60 -17.34 24.02
N GLN A 34 -5.80 -17.76 23.67
CA GLN A 34 -6.50 -18.87 24.29
C GLN A 34 -5.97 -20.18 23.70
N SER A 35 -5.87 -21.22 24.53
CA SER A 35 -5.44 -22.56 24.12
C SER A 35 -6.55 -23.36 23.45
N VAL A 36 -7.80 -22.96 23.61
CA VAL A 36 -8.99 -23.61 23.04
C VAL A 36 -10.01 -22.54 22.68
N ASP A 37 -10.57 -22.62 21.47
CA ASP A 37 -11.69 -21.75 21.08
C ASP A 37 -13.01 -22.22 21.71
N PRO A 38 -13.85 -21.31 22.25
CA PRO A 38 -15.18 -21.67 22.71
C PRO A 38 -16.03 -22.21 21.56
N SER A 39 -16.93 -23.15 21.86
CA SER A 39 -17.88 -23.65 20.86
C SER A 39 -18.74 -22.49 20.33
N VAL A 40 -19.36 -22.65 19.15
CA VAL A 40 -20.25 -21.60 18.60
C VAL A 40 -21.36 -21.23 19.60
N ALA A 41 -21.91 -22.21 20.32
CA ALA A 41 -22.95 -21.97 21.32
C ALA A 41 -22.42 -21.15 22.51
N ASP A 42 -21.24 -21.50 23.01
CA ASP A 42 -20.59 -20.77 24.11
C ASP A 42 -20.21 -19.36 23.68
N ALA A 43 -19.62 -19.20 22.49
CA ALA A 43 -19.25 -17.90 21.93
C ALA A 43 -20.46 -16.98 21.73
N VAL A 44 -21.59 -17.50 21.25
CA VAL A 44 -22.84 -16.73 21.12
C VAL A 44 -23.28 -16.17 22.48
N LYS A 45 -23.22 -17.00 23.53
CA LYS A 45 -23.59 -16.58 24.89
C LYS A 45 -22.57 -15.62 25.50
N GLN A 46 -21.28 -15.95 25.38
CA GLN A 46 -20.17 -15.23 26.00
C GLN A 46 -19.95 -13.86 25.35
N PHE A 47 -20.04 -13.77 24.03
CA PHE A 47 -19.74 -12.55 23.27
C PHE A 47 -21.00 -11.83 22.77
N ASN A 48 -22.19 -12.33 23.14
CA ASN A 48 -23.49 -11.81 22.71
C ASN A 48 -23.60 -11.67 21.18
N LEU A 49 -23.28 -12.75 20.46
CA LEU A 49 -23.21 -12.72 18.99
C LEU A 49 -24.60 -12.79 18.36
N GLY A 50 -24.95 -11.79 17.55
CA GLY A 50 -26.12 -11.86 16.66
C GLY A 50 -25.94 -12.89 15.53
N ALA A 51 -27.02 -13.19 14.80
CA ALA A 51 -27.02 -14.23 13.76
C ALA A 51 -25.93 -14.04 12.68
N THR A 52 -25.66 -12.80 12.26
CA THR A 52 -24.57 -12.50 11.33
C THR A 52 -23.21 -12.82 11.92
N CYS A 53 -22.97 -12.44 13.18
CA CYS A 53 -21.69 -12.68 13.84
C CYS A 53 -21.46 -14.13 14.21
N ARG A 54 -22.52 -14.88 14.51
CA ARG A 54 -22.45 -16.33 14.64
C ARG A 54 -21.89 -16.97 13.36
N ARG A 55 -22.41 -16.63 12.17
CA ARG A 55 -21.89 -17.15 10.89
C ARG A 55 -20.44 -16.72 10.64
N THR A 56 -20.09 -15.49 11.00
CA THR A 56 -18.69 -15.01 10.92
C THR A 56 -17.78 -15.79 11.87
N TYR A 57 -18.26 -16.14 13.07
CA TYR A 57 -17.53 -16.93 14.05
C TYR A 57 -17.34 -18.39 13.61
N GLU A 58 -18.34 -18.99 12.97
CA GLU A 58 -18.22 -20.31 12.34
C GLU A 58 -17.11 -20.35 11.27
N LYS A 59 -16.89 -19.24 10.55
CA LYS A 59 -15.75 -19.11 9.61
C LYS A 59 -14.42 -18.90 10.33
N TYR A 60 -14.43 -18.18 11.45
CA TYR A 60 -13.25 -18.02 12.31
C TYR A 60 -12.75 -19.37 12.83
N LEU A 61 -13.64 -20.24 13.31
CA LEU A 61 -13.26 -21.58 13.80
C LEU A 61 -12.67 -22.49 12.71
N LYS A 62 -12.96 -22.21 11.44
CA LYS A 62 -12.38 -22.90 10.27
C LYS A 62 -11.08 -22.26 9.78
N GLY A 63 -10.66 -21.16 10.39
CA GLY A 63 -9.40 -20.48 10.08
C GLY A 63 -8.20 -21.24 10.61
N GLY A 64 -7.02 -20.97 10.06
CA GLY A 64 -5.75 -21.59 10.48
C GLY A 64 -5.32 -21.24 11.90
N GLU A 65 -4.16 -21.76 12.30
CA GLU A 65 -3.69 -21.85 13.69
C GLU A 65 -3.49 -20.52 14.41
N ILE A 66 -3.30 -19.42 13.68
CA ILE A 66 -3.21 -18.08 14.26
C ILE A 66 -4.35 -17.25 13.70
N ARG A 67 -5.30 -16.92 14.58
CA ARG A 67 -6.55 -16.23 14.24
C ARG A 67 -7.06 -15.40 15.40
N ALA A 68 -7.78 -14.32 15.08
CA ALA A 68 -8.47 -13.48 16.06
C ALA A 68 -9.89 -13.13 15.60
N PHE A 69 -10.76 -12.92 16.57
CA PHE A 69 -12.14 -12.50 16.39
C PHE A 69 -12.41 -11.24 17.21
N ALA A 70 -12.97 -10.23 16.57
CA ALA A 70 -13.38 -8.98 17.21
C ALA A 70 -14.88 -8.74 17.02
N THR A 71 -15.50 -8.15 18.04
CA THR A 71 -16.92 -7.78 18.03
C THR A 71 -17.13 -6.47 18.79
N ASN A 72 -18.30 -5.85 18.65
CA ASN A 72 -18.73 -4.70 19.44
C ASN A 72 -20.16 -4.85 19.97
N ARG A 73 -20.56 -3.95 20.88
CA ARG A 73 -21.92 -3.93 21.47
C ARG A 73 -23.04 -3.67 20.47
N ARG A 74 -22.71 -3.18 19.26
CA ARG A 74 -23.67 -2.93 18.18
C ARG A 74 -23.89 -4.16 17.28
N GLY A 75 -23.31 -5.32 17.65
CA GLY A 75 -23.49 -6.56 16.92
C GLY A 75 -22.70 -6.63 15.60
N GLN A 76 -21.67 -5.79 15.45
CA GLN A 76 -20.71 -5.94 14.35
C GLN A 76 -19.53 -6.78 14.80
N CYS A 77 -18.94 -7.49 13.85
CA CYS A 77 -17.83 -8.37 14.09
C CYS A 77 -16.98 -8.54 12.85
N GLY A 78 -15.75 -8.97 13.08
CA GLY A 78 -14.80 -9.33 12.05
C GLY A 78 -13.86 -10.39 12.61
N TYR A 79 -13.31 -11.19 11.71
CA TYR A 79 -12.29 -12.15 12.06
C TYR A 79 -11.14 -12.07 11.07
N ALA A 80 -9.99 -12.53 11.52
CA ALA A 80 -8.77 -12.62 10.77
C ALA A 80 -8.12 -13.96 11.10
N ALA A 81 -7.63 -14.69 10.09
CA ALA A 81 -7.03 -16.00 10.25
C ALA A 81 -5.87 -16.20 9.27
N ASN A 82 -5.00 -17.16 9.56
CA ASN A 82 -3.80 -17.51 8.79
C ASN A 82 -2.73 -16.40 8.84
N TYR A 83 -2.48 -15.83 10.02
CA TYR A 83 -1.41 -14.85 10.23
C TYR A 83 -0.17 -15.52 10.81
N ARG A 84 0.99 -14.86 10.73
CA ARG A 84 2.21 -15.36 11.41
C ARG A 84 2.26 -15.04 12.90
N THR A 85 1.54 -14.02 13.35
CA THR A 85 1.54 -13.61 14.76
C THR A 85 0.13 -13.32 15.27
N PRO A 86 -0.17 -13.60 16.54
CA PRO A 86 -1.45 -13.26 17.16
C PRO A 86 -1.77 -11.78 17.07
N GLU A 87 -0.77 -10.91 17.23
CA GLU A 87 -0.92 -9.45 17.19
C GLU A 87 -1.39 -8.99 15.81
N ALA A 88 -0.83 -9.54 14.73
CA ALA A 88 -1.23 -9.20 13.37
C ALA A 88 -2.68 -9.66 13.10
N ALA A 89 -3.06 -10.85 13.59
CA ALA A 89 -4.44 -11.32 13.52
C ALA A 89 -5.40 -10.40 14.27
N GLN A 90 -5.03 -9.96 15.49
CA GLN A 90 -5.86 -9.07 16.31
C GLN A 90 -6.11 -7.72 15.64
N ILE A 91 -5.05 -7.07 15.14
CA ILE A 91 -5.13 -5.80 14.41
C ILE A 91 -6.09 -5.94 13.22
N ALA A 92 -5.95 -7.04 12.48
CA ALA A 92 -6.80 -7.27 11.32
C ALA A 92 -8.25 -7.58 11.68
N ALA A 93 -8.50 -8.37 12.74
CA ALA A 93 -9.84 -8.67 13.22
C ALA A 93 -10.59 -7.39 13.63
N ILE A 94 -9.91 -6.47 14.35
CA ILE A 94 -10.43 -5.15 14.68
C ILE A 94 -10.77 -4.38 13.40
N GLY A 95 -9.84 -4.29 12.45
CA GLY A 95 -10.07 -3.60 11.18
C GLY A 95 -11.27 -4.14 10.43
N PHE A 96 -11.44 -5.47 10.38
CA PHE A 96 -12.60 -6.10 9.75
C PHE A 96 -13.90 -5.90 10.50
N CYS A 97 -13.87 -5.83 11.82
CA CYS A 97 -15.04 -5.51 12.66
C CYS A 97 -15.49 -4.06 12.43
N GLN A 98 -14.55 -3.14 12.21
CA GLN A 98 -14.83 -1.72 11.97
C GLN A 98 -15.30 -1.39 10.54
N ARG A 99 -15.53 -2.40 9.67
CA ARG A 99 -16.17 -2.20 8.36
C ARG A 99 -17.54 -1.53 8.57
N GLY A 100 -17.75 -0.37 7.95
CA GLY A 100 -18.95 0.46 8.17
C GLY A 100 -18.78 1.61 9.18
N ASN A 101 -17.54 1.95 9.56
CA ASN A 101 -17.20 3.18 10.28
C ASN A 101 -17.77 3.29 11.71
N VAL A 102 -17.84 2.15 12.41
CA VAL A 102 -18.35 2.06 13.78
C VAL A 102 -17.20 1.75 14.74
N GLY A 103 -17.07 2.59 15.76
CA GLY A 103 -16.06 2.42 16.80
C GLY A 103 -16.41 1.32 17.81
N GLY A 104 -15.46 1.03 18.71
CA GLY A 104 -15.68 0.15 19.86
C GLY A 104 -15.57 -1.35 19.58
N CYS A 105 -14.94 -1.75 18.47
CA CYS A 105 -14.55 -3.14 18.25
C CYS A 105 -13.43 -3.55 19.21
N THR A 106 -13.64 -4.67 19.89
CA THR A 106 -12.68 -5.29 20.81
C THR A 106 -12.43 -6.72 20.37
N VAL A 107 -11.18 -7.17 20.45
CA VAL A 107 -10.85 -8.59 20.30
C VAL A 107 -11.45 -9.36 21.46
N VAL A 108 -12.22 -10.40 21.17
CA VAL A 108 -12.87 -11.26 22.18
C VAL A 108 -12.38 -12.70 22.15
N ALA A 109 -11.72 -13.11 21.07
CA ALA A 109 -11.02 -14.38 20.98
C ALA A 109 -9.74 -14.20 20.18
N THR A 110 -8.64 -14.77 20.66
CA THR A 110 -7.40 -14.95 19.92
C THR A 110 -6.94 -16.37 20.14
N PHE A 111 -6.65 -17.08 19.06
CA PHE A 111 -6.10 -18.41 19.11
C PHE A 111 -4.70 -18.34 18.51
N ALA A 112 -3.72 -18.75 19.29
CA ALA A 112 -2.35 -18.97 18.87
C ALA A 112 -2.07 -20.45 19.09
N GLY A 113 -2.41 -21.28 18.10
CA GLY A 113 -2.12 -22.70 18.16
C GLY A 113 -0.63 -22.94 18.40
N THR A 114 -0.27 -24.19 18.73
CA THR A 114 1.12 -24.63 18.95
C THR A 114 1.92 -24.69 17.65
N ALA A 115 1.69 -23.77 16.72
CA ALA A 115 2.33 -23.73 15.42
C ALA A 115 3.85 -23.79 15.62
N GLU A 116 4.44 -24.98 15.49
CA GLU A 116 5.76 -25.09 14.87
C GLU A 116 5.65 -24.18 13.66
N ILE A 117 6.48 -23.13 13.60
CA ILE A 117 6.44 -22.10 12.58
C ILE A 117 6.32 -22.81 11.23
N ASN A 118 5.09 -22.94 10.74
CA ASN A 118 4.76 -23.83 9.63
C ASN A 118 5.24 -23.07 8.40
N ARG A 119 6.53 -23.22 8.10
CA ARG A 119 7.19 -22.67 6.90
C ARG A 119 6.54 -23.26 5.66
N SER A 120 5.90 -24.42 5.76
CA SER A 120 4.89 -24.89 4.81
C SER A 120 3.64 -24.04 4.97
N GLY A 121 3.59 -22.96 4.19
CA GLY A 121 2.46 -22.05 4.12
C GLY A 121 1.14 -22.81 4.08
N SER A 122 0.19 -22.35 4.89
CA SER A 122 -1.21 -22.76 4.87
C SER A 122 -1.62 -23.09 3.44
N GLU A 123 -2.02 -24.35 3.21
CA GLU A 123 -2.42 -24.91 1.93
C GLU A 123 -3.08 -23.84 1.06
N ALA A 124 -2.31 -23.31 0.10
CA ALA A 124 -2.89 -22.52 -0.96
C ALA A 124 -3.88 -23.46 -1.68
N PRO A 125 -5.13 -23.05 -1.90
CA PRO A 125 -6.09 -23.86 -2.66
C PRO A 125 -5.50 -24.13 -4.05
N GLY A 126 -5.00 -25.34 -4.26
CA GLY A 126 -4.31 -25.72 -5.49
C GLY A 126 -2.96 -25.02 -5.68
N ARG A 127 -2.04 -25.70 -6.36
CA ARG A 127 -0.77 -25.12 -6.79
C ARG A 127 -1.11 -24.03 -7.81
N ILE A 128 -1.07 -22.75 -7.41
CA ILE A 128 -1.25 -21.62 -8.34
C ILE A 128 -0.29 -21.84 -9.51
N ALA A 129 -0.85 -22.02 -10.71
CA ALA A 129 -0.07 -22.23 -11.92
C ALA A 129 0.44 -20.87 -12.39
N TRP A 130 1.58 -20.45 -11.84
CA TRP A 130 2.23 -19.21 -12.23
C TRP A 130 2.54 -19.22 -13.74
N PRO A 131 2.46 -18.06 -14.42
CA PRO A 131 2.77 -17.99 -15.84
C PRO A 131 4.16 -18.60 -16.11
N PRO A 132 4.33 -19.34 -17.22
CA PRO A 132 5.58 -20.02 -17.52
C PRO A 132 6.75 -19.04 -17.63
N ASP A 133 7.97 -19.60 -17.57
CA ASP A 133 9.21 -18.85 -17.63
C ASP A 133 9.54 -18.38 -19.04
N VAL A 134 8.70 -17.50 -19.58
CA VAL A 134 8.98 -16.83 -20.85
C VAL A 134 9.88 -15.64 -20.51
N PRO A 135 11.13 -15.59 -21.04
CA PRO A 135 11.96 -14.41 -20.93
C PRO A 135 11.15 -13.19 -21.36
N SER A 136 11.26 -12.11 -20.60
CA SER A 136 10.60 -10.87 -20.98
C SER A 136 11.11 -10.46 -22.36
N ASP A 137 10.22 -10.43 -23.36
CA ASP A 137 10.44 -9.73 -24.63
C ASP A 137 10.56 -8.19 -24.42
N GLU A 138 10.76 -7.71 -23.20
CA GLU A 138 10.89 -6.30 -22.85
C GLU A 138 12.04 -6.15 -21.84
N PRO A 139 13.19 -5.62 -22.31
CA PRO A 139 14.27 -5.23 -21.43
C PRO A 139 13.80 -4.26 -20.32
N PRO A 140 14.36 -4.36 -19.09
CA PRO A 140 13.92 -3.55 -17.94
C PRO A 140 14.28 -2.06 -18.06
N ASP A 141 15.23 -1.72 -18.93
CA ASP A 141 15.65 -0.35 -19.24
C ASP A 141 16.29 -0.25 -20.63
N ALA A 142 16.55 1.00 -21.05
CA ALA A 142 17.15 1.29 -22.35
C ALA A 142 18.58 0.73 -22.51
N ASN A 143 19.36 0.58 -21.43
CA ASN A 143 20.70 0.02 -21.51
C ASN A 143 20.63 -1.48 -21.80
N ALA A 144 19.75 -2.21 -21.11
CA ALA A 144 19.50 -3.62 -21.36
C ALA A 144 18.93 -3.86 -22.77
N ALA A 145 18.24 -2.87 -23.34
CA ALA A 145 17.80 -2.88 -24.74
C ALA A 145 18.90 -2.47 -25.76
N GLY A 146 20.10 -2.10 -25.31
CA GLY A 146 21.19 -1.64 -26.19
C GLY A 146 20.87 -0.34 -26.93
N LEU A 147 20.11 0.56 -26.29
CA LEU A 147 19.64 1.83 -26.86
C LEU A 147 20.47 3.03 -26.37
N THR A 148 20.66 3.99 -27.26
CA THR A 148 21.42 5.23 -27.00
C THR A 148 20.68 6.44 -27.57
N GLY A 149 21.05 7.65 -27.14
CA GLY A 149 20.51 8.91 -27.66
C GLY A 149 18.98 9.00 -27.57
N VAL A 150 18.34 9.52 -28.62
CA VAL A 150 16.88 9.73 -28.66
C VAL A 150 16.08 8.44 -28.42
N CYS A 151 16.59 7.29 -28.89
CA CYS A 151 15.88 6.02 -28.69
C CYS A 151 15.87 5.58 -27.23
N ARG A 152 16.89 5.95 -26.45
CA ARG A 152 16.88 5.72 -25.00
C ARG A 152 15.75 6.50 -24.33
N GLU A 153 15.62 7.79 -24.62
CA GLU A 153 14.58 8.65 -24.05
C GLU A 153 13.16 8.18 -24.44
N LEU A 154 12.98 7.78 -25.70
CA LEU A 154 11.72 7.21 -26.17
C LEU A 154 11.42 5.86 -25.49
N TYR A 155 12.44 5.04 -25.24
CA TYR A 155 12.28 3.77 -24.55
C TYR A 155 11.87 3.97 -23.09
N ASP A 156 12.48 4.93 -22.40
CA ASP A 156 12.10 5.28 -21.03
C ASP A 156 10.63 5.74 -20.96
N THR A 157 10.15 6.48 -21.97
CA THR A 157 8.74 6.86 -22.08
C THR A 157 7.84 5.66 -22.40
N TYR A 158 8.27 4.77 -23.30
CA TYR A 158 7.59 3.52 -23.64
C TYR A 158 7.35 2.65 -22.40
N LEU A 159 8.36 2.49 -21.54
CA LEU A 159 8.29 1.72 -20.31
C LEU A 159 7.27 2.28 -19.31
N LEU A 160 7.03 3.60 -19.36
CA LEU A 160 5.99 4.26 -18.57
C LEU A 160 4.60 4.17 -19.21
N GLY A 161 4.45 3.56 -20.38
CA GLY A 161 3.17 3.39 -21.06
C GLY A 161 2.28 2.29 -20.48
N ALA A 162 0.99 2.31 -20.81
CA ALA A 162 0.07 1.23 -20.46
C ALA A 162 0.41 -0.07 -21.25
N PRO A 163 -0.01 -1.26 -20.77
CA PRO A 163 0.19 -2.52 -21.50
C PRO A 163 -0.46 -2.53 -22.88
N ASN A 164 -0.24 -3.62 -23.62
CA ASN A 164 -0.38 -3.66 -25.07
C ASN A 164 0.46 -2.56 -25.68
N ARG A 165 1.76 -2.66 -25.40
CA ARG A 165 2.77 -1.73 -25.87
C ARG A 165 3.86 -2.44 -26.63
N ALA A 166 4.42 -1.76 -27.63
CA ALA A 166 5.58 -2.24 -28.38
C ALA A 166 6.55 -1.10 -28.68
N PHE A 167 7.82 -1.45 -28.81
CA PHE A 167 8.90 -0.57 -29.22
C PHE A 167 9.58 -1.18 -30.46
N ALA A 168 9.77 -0.35 -31.48
CA ALA A 168 10.42 -0.73 -32.72
C ALA A 168 11.69 0.09 -32.94
N ARG A 169 12.70 -0.52 -33.54
CA ARG A 169 13.97 0.09 -33.91
C ARG A 169 14.37 -0.32 -35.32
N SER A 170 15.01 0.59 -36.04
CA SER A 170 15.65 0.34 -37.33
C SER A 170 17.17 0.24 -37.19
N SER A 171 17.81 -0.39 -38.17
CA SER A 171 19.28 -0.54 -38.21
C SER A 171 20.02 0.80 -38.31
N ASP A 172 19.40 1.82 -38.90
CA ASP A 172 19.90 3.20 -39.00
C ASP A 172 19.62 4.04 -37.73
N GLY A 173 19.22 3.40 -36.62
CA GLY A 173 19.12 4.04 -35.30
C GLY A 173 17.88 4.90 -35.10
N ARG A 174 16.82 4.70 -35.90
CA ARG A 174 15.51 5.31 -35.68
C ARG A 174 14.63 4.37 -34.87
N CYS A 175 13.64 4.93 -34.21
CA CYS A 175 12.78 4.19 -33.30
C CYS A 175 11.41 4.84 -33.19
N GLY A 176 10.45 4.04 -32.75
CA GLY A 176 9.08 4.44 -32.50
C GLY A 176 8.43 3.49 -31.51
N TYR A 177 7.38 3.93 -30.85
CA TYR A 177 6.73 3.12 -29.82
C TYR A 177 5.23 3.36 -29.79
N ALA A 178 4.49 2.38 -29.28
CA ALA A 178 3.05 2.47 -29.15
C ALA A 178 2.65 1.85 -27.81
N THR A 179 1.66 2.43 -27.13
CA THR A 179 1.23 1.97 -25.79
C THR A 179 -0.29 2.08 -25.64
N GLY A 180 -0.90 1.25 -24.78
CA GLY A 180 -2.33 1.33 -24.49
C GLY A 180 -3.26 0.91 -25.64
N HIS A 181 -2.77 0.10 -26.58
CA HIS A 181 -3.61 -0.44 -27.65
C HIS A 181 -4.55 -1.53 -27.14
N ARG A 182 -5.52 -1.97 -27.96
CA ARG A 182 -6.46 -3.03 -27.55
C ARG A 182 -5.81 -4.40 -27.50
N THR A 183 -4.83 -4.63 -28.38
CA THR A 183 -4.09 -5.88 -28.48
C THR A 183 -2.60 -5.61 -28.70
N ILE A 184 -1.75 -6.59 -28.40
CA ILE A 184 -0.31 -6.49 -28.67
C ILE A 184 0.00 -6.40 -30.18
N GLY A 185 -0.81 -7.03 -31.03
CA GLY A 185 -0.65 -6.97 -32.48
C GLY A 185 -0.84 -5.55 -33.03
N GLU A 186 -1.86 -4.83 -32.53
CA GLU A 186 -2.08 -3.42 -32.86
C GLU A 186 -0.91 -2.54 -32.39
N ALA A 187 -0.40 -2.77 -31.19
CA ALA A 187 0.74 -2.04 -30.66
C ALA A 187 2.00 -2.26 -31.51
N ARG A 188 2.30 -3.52 -31.87
CA ARG A 188 3.44 -3.87 -32.72
C ARG A 188 3.36 -3.17 -34.07
N LYS A 189 2.19 -3.23 -34.74
CA LYS A 189 1.97 -2.53 -36.01
C LYS A 189 2.19 -1.02 -35.86
N ALA A 190 1.58 -0.40 -34.86
CA ALA A 190 1.70 1.04 -34.63
C ALA A 190 3.14 1.48 -34.31
N ALA A 191 3.90 0.68 -33.55
CA ALA A 191 5.30 0.97 -33.25
C ALA A 191 6.18 0.93 -34.50
N ILE A 192 5.98 -0.07 -35.37
CA ILE A 192 6.66 -0.17 -36.69
C ILE A 192 6.29 1.03 -37.57
N ASP A 193 5.00 1.36 -37.68
CA ASP A 193 4.52 2.49 -38.48
C ASP A 193 5.12 3.82 -37.97
N GLN A 194 5.23 4.01 -36.65
CA GLN A 194 5.89 5.19 -36.08
C GLN A 194 7.40 5.24 -36.36
N CYS A 195 8.10 4.13 -36.20
CA CYS A 195 9.52 4.03 -36.51
C CYS A 195 9.78 4.32 -38.01
N GLY A 196 8.95 3.75 -38.89
CA GLY A 196 9.05 3.89 -40.34
C GLY A 196 8.83 5.32 -40.87
N LYS A 197 8.18 6.21 -40.11
CA LYS A 197 8.07 7.64 -40.46
C LYS A 197 9.42 8.35 -40.48
N LEU A 198 10.40 7.83 -39.74
CA LEU A 198 11.72 8.45 -39.56
C LEU A 198 12.84 7.60 -40.16
N ALA A 199 12.65 6.28 -40.24
CA ALA A 199 13.65 5.31 -40.71
C ALA A 199 13.77 5.29 -42.23
N ARG A 200 15.00 5.04 -42.71
CA ARG A 200 15.27 4.69 -44.11
C ARG A 200 15.33 3.18 -44.35
N THR A 201 15.41 2.42 -43.27
CA THR A 201 15.52 0.95 -43.27
C THR A 201 14.31 0.32 -42.58
N THR A 202 14.15 -0.99 -42.72
CA THR A 202 13.07 -1.75 -42.07
C THR A 202 13.17 -1.60 -40.54
N CYS A 203 12.03 -1.39 -39.90
CA CYS A 203 11.92 -1.38 -38.44
C CYS A 203 11.51 -2.76 -37.90
N GLU A 204 12.13 -3.18 -36.82
CA GLU A 204 11.85 -4.45 -36.13
C GLU A 204 11.41 -4.21 -34.68
N ILE A 205 10.59 -5.10 -34.14
CA ILE A 205 10.17 -5.03 -32.74
C ILE A 205 11.34 -5.42 -31.83
N THR A 206 11.77 -4.50 -30.98
CA THR A 206 12.81 -4.73 -29.97
C THR A 206 12.21 -5.01 -28.60
N ALA A 207 10.99 -4.51 -28.33
CA ALA A 207 10.30 -4.81 -27.09
C ALA A 207 8.78 -4.89 -27.25
N ALA A 208 8.12 -5.75 -26.48
CA ALA A 208 6.66 -5.87 -26.45
C ALA A 208 6.14 -6.32 -25.07
N ALA A 209 4.98 -5.80 -24.66
CA ALA A 209 4.35 -6.10 -23.38
C ALA A 209 2.82 -6.24 -23.45
N GLU A 210 2.32 -7.36 -22.93
CA GLU A 210 0.90 -7.62 -22.68
C GLU A 210 0.53 -7.36 -21.21
N PRO A 211 -0.74 -7.10 -20.90
CA PRO A 211 -1.21 -7.02 -19.52
C PRO A 211 -1.08 -8.37 -18.82
N ALA A 212 -0.93 -8.38 -17.49
CA ALA A 212 -0.92 -9.64 -16.76
C ALA A 212 -2.28 -10.34 -16.84
N ALA A 213 -2.23 -11.64 -17.15
CA ALA A 213 -3.30 -12.57 -16.83
C ALA A 213 -3.09 -13.06 -15.40
N ALA A 214 -4.12 -12.94 -14.55
CA ALA A 214 -4.08 -13.54 -13.22
C ALA A 214 -4.30 -15.07 -13.34
N PRO A 215 -3.39 -15.91 -12.82
CA PRO A 215 -3.61 -17.34 -12.74
C PRO A 215 -4.86 -17.70 -11.94
N ASP A 216 -5.43 -18.86 -12.26
CA ASP A 216 -6.55 -19.41 -11.50
C ASP A 216 -6.18 -19.55 -10.02
N GLY A 217 -7.13 -19.16 -9.16
CA GLY A 217 -6.97 -19.21 -7.71
C GLY A 217 -6.13 -18.07 -7.10
N LEU A 218 -5.35 -17.32 -7.88
CA LEU A 218 -4.48 -16.27 -7.35
C LEU A 218 -5.27 -15.21 -6.59
N LEU A 219 -6.29 -14.63 -7.23
CA LEU A 219 -7.08 -13.54 -6.63
C LEU A 219 -7.77 -13.97 -5.34
N THR A 220 -8.15 -15.24 -5.22
CA THR A 220 -8.68 -15.82 -3.98
C THR A 220 -7.60 -15.94 -2.91
N ALA A 221 -6.40 -16.39 -3.29
CA ALA A 221 -5.28 -16.58 -2.37
C ALA A 221 -4.73 -15.27 -1.80
N VAL A 222 -4.76 -14.18 -2.56
CA VAL A 222 -4.21 -12.87 -2.14
C VAL A 222 -5.23 -11.89 -1.56
N GLN A 223 -6.50 -12.28 -1.40
CA GLN A 223 -7.50 -11.39 -0.80
C GLN A 223 -7.00 -10.83 0.55
N PRO A 224 -7.14 -9.51 0.80
CA PRO A 224 -8.03 -8.56 0.12
C PRO A 224 -7.36 -7.80 -1.04
N LEU A 225 -6.20 -8.25 -1.50
CA LEU A 225 -5.50 -7.62 -2.62
C LEU A 225 -6.14 -7.98 -3.97
N THR A 226 -5.95 -7.10 -4.94
CA THR A 226 -6.21 -7.36 -6.36
C THR A 226 -4.91 -7.25 -7.14
N LEU A 227 -4.83 -7.89 -8.31
CA LEU A 227 -3.72 -7.65 -9.24
C LEU A 227 -3.94 -6.31 -9.95
N ASP A 228 -2.88 -5.53 -10.18
CA ASP A 228 -2.98 -4.40 -11.09
C ASP A 228 -2.83 -4.89 -12.54
N PRO A 229 -3.88 -4.80 -13.39
CA PRO A 229 -3.82 -5.30 -14.75
C PRO A 229 -2.86 -4.50 -15.65
N LEU A 230 -2.37 -3.34 -15.18
CA LEU A 230 -1.40 -2.53 -15.91
C LEU A 230 0.04 -3.01 -15.77
N PHE A 231 0.26 -4.08 -15.01
CA PHE A 231 1.57 -4.63 -14.69
C PHE A 231 1.63 -6.09 -15.09
N ARG A 232 2.85 -6.58 -15.31
CA ARG A 232 3.09 -8.00 -15.51
C ARG A 232 3.09 -8.73 -14.17
N LEU A 233 2.91 -10.04 -14.24
CA LEU A 233 2.98 -10.94 -13.10
C LEU A 233 4.02 -12.02 -13.38
N HIS A 234 5.06 -12.08 -12.55
CA HIS A 234 6.18 -13.02 -12.67
C HIS A 234 6.02 -14.21 -11.71
N GLY A 235 5.42 -13.97 -10.55
CA GLY A 235 5.27 -14.94 -9.47
C GLY A 235 6.43 -14.90 -8.47
N PRO A 236 6.24 -15.46 -7.26
CA PRO A 236 7.14 -15.31 -6.12
C PRO A 236 8.54 -15.91 -6.33
N THR A 237 8.70 -16.86 -7.25
CA THR A 237 10.00 -17.49 -7.57
C THR A 237 10.84 -16.65 -8.53
N ARG A 238 10.22 -15.77 -9.32
CA ARG A 238 10.89 -15.00 -10.39
C ARG A 238 10.89 -13.50 -10.14
N ALA A 239 9.85 -13.00 -9.47
CA ALA A 239 9.76 -11.59 -9.13
C ALA A 239 10.89 -11.18 -8.19
N THR A 240 11.41 -9.96 -8.37
CA THR A 240 12.28 -9.31 -7.40
C THR A 240 11.60 -9.23 -6.02
N GLY A 241 10.28 -9.06 -6.02
CA GLY A 241 9.41 -8.99 -4.86
C GLY A 241 8.01 -8.56 -5.25
N ALA A 242 7.20 -8.18 -4.27
CA ALA A 242 5.86 -7.65 -4.50
C ALA A 242 5.71 -6.21 -4.00
N ILE A 243 4.89 -5.43 -4.69
CA ILE A 243 4.44 -4.09 -4.31
C ILE A 243 2.96 -4.17 -3.99
N ILE A 244 2.54 -3.61 -2.86
CA ILE A 244 1.13 -3.38 -2.55
C ILE A 244 0.86 -1.89 -2.65
N TRP A 245 0.16 -1.47 -3.70
CA TRP A 245 -0.26 -0.09 -3.92
C TRP A 245 -1.58 0.22 -3.22
N SER A 246 -1.62 1.35 -2.52
CA SER A 246 -2.76 1.84 -1.74
C SER A 246 -3.18 3.21 -2.28
N HIS A 247 -4.37 3.29 -2.89
CA HIS A 247 -4.86 4.52 -3.51
C HIS A 247 -5.17 5.62 -2.47
N GLY A 248 -5.25 6.88 -2.89
CA GLY A 248 -5.72 7.99 -2.05
C GLY A 248 -7.23 8.00 -1.82
N ARG A 249 -7.71 8.92 -0.99
CA ARG A 249 -9.15 9.21 -0.83
C ARG A 249 -9.58 10.27 -1.83
N GLY A 250 -10.77 10.13 -2.38
CA GLY A 250 -11.41 11.15 -3.19
C GLY A 250 -12.83 11.42 -2.71
N ALA A 251 -13.39 12.56 -3.10
CA ALA A 251 -14.80 12.86 -2.93
C ALA A 251 -15.46 13.06 -4.31
N THR A 252 -16.71 12.65 -4.44
CA THR A 252 -17.58 13.01 -5.55
C THR A 252 -18.03 14.47 -5.41
N SER A 253 -18.60 15.05 -6.46
CA SER A 253 -19.07 16.45 -6.47
C SER A 253 -20.13 16.74 -5.39
N ASP A 254 -20.89 15.74 -4.97
CA ASP A 254 -21.89 15.81 -3.90
C ASP A 254 -21.31 15.51 -2.50
N GLY A 255 -19.98 15.44 -2.37
CA GLY A 255 -19.28 15.28 -1.09
C GLY A 255 -19.23 13.84 -0.54
N ARG A 256 -19.79 12.85 -1.25
CA ARG A 256 -19.65 11.43 -0.87
C ARG A 256 -18.23 10.94 -1.17
N ARG A 257 -17.82 9.84 -0.54
CA ARG A 257 -16.52 9.22 -0.83
C ARG A 257 -16.53 8.59 -2.22
N ALA A 258 -15.57 8.96 -3.06
CA ALA A 258 -15.43 8.44 -4.41
C ALA A 258 -14.94 6.99 -4.39
N ASP A 259 -15.45 6.18 -5.31
CA ASP A 259 -14.90 4.85 -5.56
C ASP A 259 -13.61 4.94 -6.36
N ARG A 260 -12.53 4.43 -5.78
CA ARG A 260 -11.18 4.46 -6.35
C ARG A 260 -10.61 3.07 -6.57
N ARG A 261 -11.44 2.03 -6.45
CA ARG A 261 -11.02 0.63 -6.65
C ARG A 261 -10.63 0.29 -8.09
N SER A 262 -10.97 1.13 -9.06
CA SER A 262 -10.49 1.02 -10.45
C SER A 262 -9.30 1.92 -10.75
N ALA A 263 -8.85 2.75 -9.80
CA ALA A 263 -7.71 3.62 -10.01
C ALA A 263 -6.42 2.77 -10.05
N PRO A 264 -5.58 2.91 -11.09
CA PRO A 264 -4.36 2.15 -11.19
C PRO A 264 -3.33 2.56 -10.13
N ALA A 265 -2.30 1.75 -9.97
CA ALA A 265 -1.09 2.17 -9.27
C ALA A 265 -0.47 3.42 -9.94
N ALA A 266 0.23 4.23 -9.14
CA ALA A 266 0.89 5.42 -9.67
C ALA A 266 1.84 5.07 -10.82
N THR A 267 1.91 5.93 -11.83
CA THR A 267 2.73 5.71 -13.03
C THR A 267 4.19 5.40 -12.68
N ILE A 268 4.74 6.05 -11.65
CA ILE A 268 6.11 5.80 -11.17
C ILE A 268 6.32 4.36 -10.69
N MET A 269 5.29 3.63 -10.26
CA MET A 269 5.42 2.21 -9.90
C MET A 269 5.77 1.33 -11.11
N ARG A 270 5.49 1.77 -12.36
CA ARG A 270 5.88 1.05 -13.58
C ARG A 270 7.37 0.82 -13.66
N THR A 271 8.19 1.73 -13.12
CA THR A 271 9.65 1.54 -13.09
C THR A 271 10.06 0.29 -12.31
N LEU A 272 9.38 0.03 -11.19
CA LEU A 272 9.64 -1.16 -10.37
C LEU A 272 8.98 -2.40 -10.99
N GLY A 273 7.78 -2.26 -11.54
CA GLY A 273 7.12 -3.32 -12.29
C GLY A 273 7.99 -3.87 -13.42
N ASN A 274 8.56 -2.98 -14.23
CA ASN A 274 9.47 -3.33 -15.32
C ASN A 274 10.82 -3.88 -14.80
N ALA A 275 11.21 -3.53 -13.57
CA ALA A 275 12.36 -4.11 -12.87
C ALA A 275 12.03 -5.45 -12.15
N GLY A 276 10.95 -6.12 -12.56
CA GLY A 276 10.59 -7.46 -12.10
C GLY A 276 9.81 -7.51 -10.79
N TRP A 277 9.20 -6.40 -10.34
CA TRP A 277 8.30 -6.43 -9.18
C TRP A 277 6.86 -6.75 -9.59
N ASP A 278 6.20 -7.63 -8.84
CA ASP A 278 4.77 -7.89 -9.03
C ASP A 278 3.94 -6.84 -8.29
N VAL A 279 2.96 -6.25 -8.97
CA VAL A 279 2.18 -5.13 -8.42
C VAL A 279 0.76 -5.53 -8.12
N TYR A 280 0.43 -5.45 -6.84
CA TYR A 280 -0.90 -5.66 -6.28
C TYR A 280 -1.49 -4.33 -5.82
N ARG A 281 -2.82 -4.27 -5.72
CA ARG A 281 -3.54 -3.12 -5.17
C ARG A 281 -4.35 -3.54 -3.93
N ALA A 282 -4.31 -2.69 -2.92
CA ALA A 282 -5.20 -2.76 -1.77
C ALA A 282 -6.42 -1.87 -2.03
N ASP A 283 -7.39 -2.43 -2.75
CA ASP A 283 -8.59 -1.72 -3.17
C ASP A 283 -9.57 -1.52 -2.00
N ARG A 284 -9.87 -0.26 -1.69
CA ARG A 284 -10.70 0.09 -0.54
C ARG A 284 -12.04 0.60 -1.00
N ALA A 285 -13.09 -0.12 -0.64
CA ALA A 285 -14.46 0.31 -0.93
C ALA A 285 -14.76 1.64 -0.20
N PRO A 286 -15.50 2.58 -0.81
CA PRO A 286 -15.81 3.88 -0.20
C PRO A 286 -16.33 3.81 1.24
N ALA A 287 -17.23 2.87 1.52
CA ALA A 287 -17.81 2.68 2.86
C ALA A 287 -16.81 2.22 3.92
N ASN A 288 -15.66 1.68 3.50
CA ASN A 288 -14.65 1.06 4.36
C ASN A 288 -13.27 1.73 4.24
N ASP A 289 -13.16 2.87 3.55
CA ASP A 289 -11.87 3.52 3.26
C ASP A 289 -11.31 4.28 4.49
N THR A 290 -11.16 3.60 5.62
CA THR A 290 -10.60 4.14 6.87
C THR A 290 -9.12 3.77 7.02
N ASN A 291 -8.39 4.49 7.88
CA ASN A 291 -6.99 4.15 8.15
C ASN A 291 -6.86 2.77 8.78
N THR A 292 -7.73 2.44 9.75
CA THR A 292 -7.68 1.16 10.46
C THR A 292 -7.97 -0.01 9.52
N TRP A 293 -9.03 0.09 8.71
CA TRP A 293 -9.35 -0.97 7.75
C TRP A 293 -8.28 -1.10 6.68
N GLY A 294 -7.81 0.01 6.12
CA GLY A 294 -6.75 -0.01 5.10
C GLY A 294 -5.45 -0.63 5.63
N THR A 295 -5.06 -0.31 6.87
CA THR A 295 -3.87 -0.89 7.51
C THR A 295 -4.03 -2.38 7.79
N ALA A 296 -5.21 -2.81 8.25
CA ALA A 296 -5.54 -4.23 8.41
C ALA A 296 -5.50 -4.99 7.07
N ALA A 297 -6.03 -4.39 6.00
CA ALA A 297 -6.02 -4.97 4.66
C ALA A 297 -4.59 -5.11 4.10
N LEU A 298 -3.73 -4.09 4.29
CA LEU A 298 -2.31 -4.19 3.95
C LEU A 298 -1.63 -5.30 4.74
N THR A 299 -1.84 -5.34 6.06
CA THR A 299 -1.23 -6.37 6.93
C THR A 299 -1.61 -7.78 6.48
N LEU A 300 -2.89 -8.03 6.19
CA LEU A 300 -3.33 -9.32 5.63
C LEU A 300 -2.66 -9.61 4.29
N GLY A 301 -2.66 -8.63 3.38
CA GLY A 301 -2.08 -8.78 2.05
C GLY A 301 -0.60 -9.15 2.11
N ILE A 302 0.17 -8.51 2.99
CA ILE A 302 1.58 -8.82 3.24
C ILE A 302 1.75 -10.28 3.66
N GLU A 303 0.93 -10.75 4.60
CA GLU A 303 0.99 -12.13 5.09
C GLU A 303 0.59 -13.15 4.02
N LYS A 304 -0.40 -12.84 3.18
CA LYS A 304 -0.77 -13.68 2.03
C LYS A 304 0.36 -13.77 1.00
N LEU A 305 0.98 -12.66 0.63
CA LEU A 305 2.11 -12.66 -0.31
C LEU A 305 3.31 -13.41 0.25
N ARG A 306 3.60 -13.24 1.54
CA ARG A 306 4.62 -14.01 2.26
C ARG A 306 4.33 -15.51 2.24
N ALA A 307 3.08 -15.92 2.43
CA ALA A 307 2.67 -17.32 2.36
C ALA A 307 2.82 -17.90 0.93
N LEU A 308 2.70 -17.07 -0.11
CA LEU A 308 2.99 -17.44 -1.49
C LEU A 308 4.49 -17.53 -1.80
N GLY A 309 5.36 -17.00 -0.94
CA GLY A 309 6.82 -17.07 -1.09
C GLY A 309 7.50 -15.74 -1.45
N TYR A 310 6.77 -14.62 -1.51
CA TYR A 310 7.41 -13.32 -1.70
C TYR A 310 8.25 -12.94 -0.46
N SER A 311 9.55 -12.75 -0.67
CA SER A 311 10.52 -12.42 0.38
C SER A 311 10.73 -10.92 0.57
N LYS A 312 10.58 -10.13 -0.49
CA LYS A 312 10.66 -8.66 -0.46
C LYS A 312 9.29 -8.07 -0.74
N ILE A 313 8.78 -7.27 0.19
CA ILE A 313 7.48 -6.60 0.04
C ILE A 313 7.64 -5.10 0.26
N ILE A 314 7.16 -4.34 -0.72
CA ILE A 314 7.03 -2.89 -0.66
C ILE A 314 5.57 -2.55 -0.42
N VAL A 315 5.30 -1.67 0.54
CA VAL A 315 3.98 -1.01 0.65
C VAL A 315 4.09 0.41 0.11
N ALA A 316 3.19 0.77 -0.80
CA ALA A 316 3.25 2.03 -1.51
C ALA A 316 1.86 2.68 -1.54
N GLY A 317 1.81 4.00 -1.64
CA GLY A 317 0.53 4.66 -1.87
C GLY A 317 0.63 6.14 -2.12
N GLN A 318 -0.54 6.77 -2.28
CA GLN A 318 -0.71 8.22 -2.37
C GLN A 318 -1.72 8.72 -1.34
N SER A 319 -1.55 9.95 -0.81
CA SER A 319 -2.50 10.58 0.13
C SER A 319 -2.76 9.70 1.36
N ALA A 320 -4.03 9.40 1.63
CA ALA A 320 -4.45 8.45 2.65
C ALA A 320 -3.81 7.08 2.49
N GLY A 321 -3.61 6.59 1.27
CA GLY A 321 -2.95 5.31 1.01
C GLY A 321 -1.46 5.34 1.34
N ALA A 322 -0.77 6.46 1.10
CA ALA A 322 0.60 6.69 1.55
C ALA A 322 0.69 6.73 3.08
N TRP A 323 -0.26 7.40 3.74
CA TRP A 323 -0.34 7.41 5.20
C TRP A 323 -0.56 6.01 5.79
N ILE A 324 -1.48 5.24 5.20
CA ILE A 324 -1.74 3.84 5.57
C ILE A 324 -0.49 2.97 5.35
N SER A 325 0.31 3.25 4.32
CA SER A 325 1.58 2.54 4.07
C SER A 325 2.62 2.84 5.15
N LEU A 326 2.72 4.10 5.61
CA LEU A 326 3.55 4.47 6.77
C LEU A 326 3.04 3.79 8.06
N MET A 327 1.71 3.70 8.25
CA MET A 327 1.11 2.97 9.37
C MET A 327 1.42 1.47 9.37
N ALA A 328 1.62 0.85 8.20
CA ALA A 328 2.03 -0.55 8.11
C ALA A 328 3.47 -0.76 8.60
N MET A 329 4.36 0.22 8.40
CA MET A 329 5.76 0.18 8.86
C MET A 329 5.91 0.08 10.39
N ASP A 330 4.97 0.68 11.11
CA ASP A 330 4.87 0.64 12.58
C ASP A 330 4.32 -0.71 13.11
N ARG A 331 3.73 -1.53 12.23
CA ARG A 331 2.99 -2.75 12.61
C ARG A 331 3.59 -4.03 12.07
N VAL A 332 4.35 -3.97 10.99
CA VAL A 332 4.82 -5.15 10.26
C VAL A 332 6.34 -5.18 10.25
N ASP A 333 6.91 -6.24 10.82
CA ASP A 333 8.33 -6.52 10.75
C ASP A 333 8.73 -6.95 9.33
N GLY A 334 9.95 -6.64 8.92
CA GLY A 334 10.58 -7.16 7.69
C GLY A 334 9.96 -6.65 6.39
N LEU A 335 9.49 -5.40 6.35
CA LEU A 335 9.15 -4.73 5.08
C LEU A 335 10.44 -4.37 4.34
N TYR A 336 10.44 -4.57 3.01
CA TYR A 336 11.58 -4.18 2.19
C TYR A 336 11.68 -2.66 2.04
N ALA A 337 10.53 -2.03 1.73
CA ALA A 337 10.43 -0.59 1.63
C ALA A 337 9.01 -0.06 1.84
N VAL A 338 8.91 1.25 2.08
CA VAL A 338 7.67 2.03 2.05
C VAL A 338 7.82 3.16 1.04
N VAL A 339 6.85 3.33 0.15
CA VAL A 339 6.79 4.48 -0.79
C VAL A 339 5.57 5.34 -0.50
N ALA A 340 5.79 6.51 0.10
CA ALA A 340 4.75 7.42 0.53
C ALA A 340 4.75 8.68 -0.35
N LEU A 341 3.80 8.75 -1.29
CA LEU A 341 3.61 9.90 -2.15
C LEU A 341 2.55 10.83 -1.54
N SER A 342 2.91 12.07 -1.19
CA SER A 342 2.00 13.05 -0.58
C SER A 342 1.20 12.49 0.62
N PRO A 343 1.82 11.88 1.65
CA PRO A 343 1.09 11.18 2.71
C PRO A 343 0.14 12.09 3.49
N ALA A 344 -1.15 11.77 3.56
CA ALA A 344 -2.14 12.65 4.19
C ALA A 344 -3.33 11.91 4.81
N THR A 345 -3.72 12.29 6.03
CA THR A 345 -4.98 11.82 6.63
C THR A 345 -5.67 12.83 7.56
N HIS A 346 -5.11 14.02 7.73
CA HIS A 346 -5.46 14.95 8.82
C HIS A 346 -6.20 16.21 8.35
N GLY A 347 -7.01 16.09 7.31
CA GLY A 347 -7.78 17.21 6.75
C GLY A 347 -7.01 17.99 5.69
N ASN A 348 -7.60 19.11 5.28
CA ASN A 348 -7.16 19.94 4.16
C ASN A 348 -7.12 21.42 4.57
N ARG A 349 -6.06 22.15 4.18
CA ARG A 349 -5.78 23.53 4.59
C ARG A 349 -6.74 24.51 3.95
N THR A 350 -7.03 24.32 2.67
CA THR A 350 -7.91 25.18 1.86
C THR A 350 -9.34 25.21 2.41
N VAL A 351 -9.87 24.06 2.84
CA VAL A 351 -11.20 23.98 3.49
C VAL A 351 -11.14 24.03 5.02
N ARG A 352 -9.99 24.41 5.60
CA ARG A 352 -9.79 24.65 7.05
C ARG A 352 -10.18 23.49 7.97
N THR A 353 -10.01 22.24 7.51
CA THR A 353 -10.25 21.03 8.30
C THR A 353 -8.95 20.42 8.86
N THR A 354 -7.83 21.06 8.61
CA THR A 354 -6.49 20.55 8.94
C THR A 354 -6.26 20.48 10.45
N GLN A 355 -5.82 19.32 10.93
CA GLN A 355 -5.35 19.11 12.30
C GLN A 355 -3.81 19.11 12.34
N LYS A 356 -3.19 20.28 12.12
CA LYS A 356 -1.75 20.43 11.92
C LYS A 356 -0.91 19.74 13.02
N ALA A 357 -1.21 20.01 14.29
CA ALA A 357 -0.46 19.45 15.41
C ALA A 357 -0.50 17.92 15.46
N ASN A 358 -1.69 17.32 15.23
CA ASN A 358 -1.84 15.86 15.19
C ASN A 358 -1.11 15.26 13.99
N ALA A 359 -1.23 15.91 12.82
CA ALA A 359 -0.60 15.47 11.59
C ALA A 359 0.94 15.39 11.70
N LEU A 360 1.56 16.40 12.30
CA LEU A 360 3.02 16.45 12.44
C LEU A 360 3.51 15.45 13.50
N ARG A 361 2.84 15.41 14.65
CA ARG A 361 3.17 14.46 15.72
C ARG A 361 3.06 13.01 15.25
N GLU A 362 1.95 12.62 14.63
CA GLU A 362 1.78 11.24 14.16
C GLU A 362 2.74 10.89 13.02
N PHE A 363 3.07 11.83 12.13
CA PHE A 363 4.05 11.60 11.07
C PHE A 363 5.42 11.27 11.65
N GLU A 364 5.88 12.06 12.63
CA GLU A 364 7.13 11.80 13.35
C GLU A 364 7.09 10.47 14.12
N GLU A 365 6.00 10.17 14.81
CA GLU A 365 5.82 8.89 15.51
C GLU A 365 5.93 7.69 14.56
N LEU A 366 5.32 7.75 13.38
CA LEU A 366 5.35 6.65 12.42
C LEU A 366 6.77 6.37 11.91
N LEU A 367 7.59 7.41 11.69
CA LEU A 367 8.99 7.23 11.31
C LEU A 367 9.85 6.70 12.47
N ASN A 368 9.52 7.09 13.71
CA ASN A 368 10.21 6.64 14.92
C ASN A 368 9.91 5.19 15.29
N ARG A 369 8.63 4.78 15.21
CA ARG A 369 8.16 3.45 15.64
C ARG A 369 8.29 2.37 14.56
N ARG A 370 9.09 2.60 13.52
CA ARG A 370 9.33 1.59 12.48
C ARG A 370 9.80 0.28 13.12
N ARG A 371 9.19 -0.83 12.70
CA ARG A 371 9.48 -2.17 13.22
C ARG A 371 10.85 -2.69 12.79
N SER A 372 11.19 -2.42 11.53
CA SER A 372 12.43 -2.87 10.88
C SER A 372 13.33 -1.67 10.57
N PRO A 373 14.47 -1.50 11.28
CA PRO A 373 15.42 -0.41 11.04
C PRO A 373 15.93 -0.33 9.59
N GLU A 374 16.04 -1.47 8.92
CA GLU A 374 16.51 -1.66 7.55
C GLU A 374 15.48 -1.30 6.46
N THR A 375 14.22 -1.03 6.85
CA THR A 375 13.16 -0.69 5.90
C THR A 375 13.54 0.60 5.16
N ARG A 376 13.64 0.52 3.83
CA ARG A 376 13.86 1.69 2.98
C ARG A 376 12.61 2.56 2.98
N VAL A 377 12.76 3.87 3.12
CA VAL A 377 11.63 4.79 3.11
C VAL A 377 11.78 5.75 1.94
N VAL A 378 10.72 5.93 1.16
CA VAL A 378 10.62 6.97 0.14
C VAL A 378 9.49 7.90 0.53
N ILE A 379 9.78 9.19 0.64
CA ILE A 379 8.80 10.23 0.93
C ILE A 379 8.87 11.27 -0.20
N ALA A 380 7.73 11.54 -0.83
CA ALA A 380 7.60 12.62 -1.80
C ALA A 380 6.64 13.70 -1.29
N LEU A 381 7.12 14.93 -1.22
CA LEU A 381 6.39 16.12 -0.79
C LEU A 381 6.44 17.16 -1.91
N PHE A 382 5.37 17.93 -2.09
CA PHE A 382 5.17 18.80 -3.24
C PHE A 382 4.70 20.19 -2.82
N ASP A 383 5.10 21.20 -3.58
CA ASP A 383 4.61 22.57 -3.37
C ASP A 383 3.10 22.62 -3.57
N ASN A 384 2.43 23.52 -2.85
CA ASN A 384 0.97 23.70 -2.93
C ASN A 384 0.14 22.43 -2.66
N ASP A 385 0.66 21.47 -1.89
CA ASP A 385 -0.15 20.36 -1.38
C ASP A 385 -1.05 20.85 -0.24
N ASP A 386 -2.34 21.03 -0.52
CA ASP A 386 -3.34 21.47 0.45
C ASP A 386 -3.60 20.49 1.60
N TYR A 387 -3.13 19.24 1.50
CA TYR A 387 -3.24 18.23 2.55
C TYR A 387 -1.95 18.07 3.36
N ASP A 388 -0.86 18.70 2.94
CA ASP A 388 0.33 18.86 3.75
C ASP A 388 0.16 20.07 4.68
N PRO A 389 0.03 19.88 5.99
CA PRO A 389 -0.25 20.96 6.93
C PRO A 389 0.95 21.90 7.14
N ASP A 390 2.17 21.42 6.90
CA ASP A 390 3.42 22.14 7.09
C ASP A 390 4.55 21.42 6.34
N PRO A 391 4.71 21.72 5.04
CA PRO A 391 5.65 20.98 4.20
C PRO A 391 7.12 21.15 4.64
N ALA A 392 7.48 22.34 5.13
CA ALA A 392 8.82 22.60 5.65
C ALA A 392 9.13 21.75 6.88
N GLU A 393 8.19 21.66 7.81
CA GLU A 393 8.35 20.85 9.02
C GLU A 393 8.42 19.35 8.69
N ARG A 394 7.64 18.86 7.73
CA ARG A 394 7.74 17.46 7.28
C ARG A 394 9.08 17.12 6.67
N VAL A 395 9.68 18.05 5.93
CA VAL A 395 11.04 17.89 5.40
C VAL A 395 12.04 17.82 6.56
N ARG A 396 11.94 18.72 7.54
CA ARG A 396 12.79 18.71 8.73
C ARG A 396 12.69 17.39 9.47
N ILE A 397 11.48 16.95 9.83
CA ILE A 397 11.22 15.67 10.49
C ILE A 397 11.83 14.51 9.68
N SER A 398 11.61 14.47 8.37
CA SER A 398 12.13 13.38 7.53
C SER A 398 13.66 13.32 7.55
N ARG A 399 14.33 14.48 7.45
CA ARG A 399 15.80 14.58 7.50
C ARG A 399 16.35 14.18 8.87
N ASP A 400 15.75 14.67 9.94
CA ASP A 400 16.21 14.37 11.31
C ASP A 400 16.10 12.87 11.60
N ARG A 401 14.99 12.24 11.20
CA ARG A 401 14.76 10.81 11.39
C ARG A 401 15.66 9.94 10.51
N ALA A 402 16.07 10.46 9.34
CA ALA A 402 17.07 9.81 8.50
C ALA A 402 18.46 9.76 9.16
N GLN A 403 18.79 10.69 10.05
CA GLN A 403 20.06 10.72 10.79
C GLN A 403 19.99 9.95 12.12
N ALA A 404 18.92 10.12 12.89
CA ALA A 404 18.69 9.45 14.18
C ALA A 404 17.20 9.14 14.33
N PRO A 405 16.76 7.86 14.33
CA PRO A 405 17.51 6.63 14.60
C PRO A 405 18.20 6.00 13.37
N GLY A 406 18.35 6.74 12.27
CA GLY A 406 18.99 6.26 11.04
C GLY A 406 18.01 5.53 10.12
N ILE A 407 17.44 6.24 9.15
CA ILE A 407 16.53 5.65 8.14
C ILE A 407 17.22 5.72 6.78
N PRO A 408 17.26 4.63 5.98
CA PRO A 408 17.59 4.71 4.56
C PRO A 408 16.45 5.44 3.84
N LEU A 409 16.60 6.75 3.66
CA LEU A 409 15.53 7.63 3.17
C LEU A 409 15.84 8.16 1.78
N LEU A 410 14.94 7.96 0.82
CA LEU A 410 14.86 8.76 -0.39
C LEU A 410 13.83 9.87 -0.20
N LEU A 411 14.28 11.12 -0.15
CA LEU A 411 13.40 12.28 0.02
C LEU A 411 13.28 13.05 -1.29
N ILE A 412 12.10 12.99 -1.91
CA ILE A 412 11.74 13.83 -3.06
C ILE A 412 11.11 15.10 -2.50
N ASN A 413 11.92 16.13 -2.39
CA ASN A 413 11.62 17.36 -1.65
C ASN A 413 11.23 18.49 -2.62
N HIS A 414 9.92 18.78 -2.72
CA HIS A 414 9.38 19.93 -3.47
C HIS A 414 10.07 20.12 -4.82
N PRO A 415 10.07 19.09 -5.69
CA PRO A 415 10.73 19.21 -6.97
C PRO A 415 10.05 20.28 -7.83
N SER A 416 10.87 21.14 -8.44
CA SER A 416 10.38 22.18 -9.35
C SER A 416 9.40 21.62 -10.38
N GLU A 417 8.37 22.40 -10.73
CA GLU A 417 7.36 22.08 -11.75
C GLU A 417 6.42 20.91 -11.41
N LEU A 418 6.59 20.25 -10.25
CA LEU A 418 5.64 19.28 -9.73
C LEU A 418 4.96 19.86 -8.49
N SER A 419 3.69 20.20 -8.63
CA SER A 419 2.93 20.92 -7.61
C SER A 419 1.57 20.28 -7.38
N GLY A 420 1.08 20.39 -6.16
CA GLY A 420 -0.24 19.92 -5.74
C GLY A 420 -0.24 18.50 -5.20
N HIS A 421 -1.36 18.14 -4.60
CA HIS A 421 -1.50 16.90 -3.83
C HIS A 421 -1.36 15.61 -4.65
N ILE A 422 -1.68 15.66 -5.94
CA ILE A 422 -1.69 14.49 -6.83
C ILE A 422 -0.40 14.33 -7.64
N ALA A 423 0.52 15.31 -7.59
CA ALA A 423 1.73 15.35 -8.42
C ALA A 423 2.55 14.05 -8.40
N GLY A 424 2.63 13.39 -7.23
CA GLY A 424 3.33 12.12 -7.08
C GLY A 424 2.80 10.96 -7.93
N THR A 425 1.57 11.05 -8.44
CA THR A 425 0.95 10.00 -9.27
C THR A 425 1.03 10.25 -10.76
N GLU A 426 1.43 11.46 -11.15
CA GLU A 426 1.39 11.93 -12.53
C GLU A 426 2.60 11.45 -13.34
N LEU A 427 2.47 11.53 -14.66
CA LEU A 427 3.54 11.15 -15.59
C LEU A 427 4.83 11.96 -15.39
N PRO A 428 4.80 13.30 -15.18
CA PRO A 428 6.03 14.07 -14.96
C PRO A 428 6.85 13.61 -13.75
N MET A 429 6.19 13.18 -12.67
CA MET A 429 6.86 12.56 -11.53
C MET A 429 7.60 11.27 -11.93
N ALA A 430 6.93 10.40 -12.71
CA ALA A 430 7.53 9.17 -13.19
C ALA A 430 8.71 9.45 -14.13
N GLN A 431 8.57 10.38 -15.07
CA GLN A 431 9.65 10.74 -16.01
C GLN A 431 10.90 11.23 -15.28
N ARG A 432 10.73 12.04 -14.23
CA ARG A 432 11.86 12.63 -13.50
C ARG A 432 12.50 11.68 -12.48
N PHE A 433 11.71 10.85 -11.80
CA PHE A 433 12.18 10.12 -10.62
C PHE A 433 12.20 8.59 -10.75
N SER A 434 11.76 8.00 -11.87
CA SER A 434 11.72 6.54 -12.05
C SER A 434 13.09 5.87 -11.87
N THR A 435 14.11 6.36 -12.58
CA THR A 435 15.47 5.82 -12.48
C THR A 435 16.00 5.90 -11.05
N CYS A 436 15.84 7.04 -10.39
CA CYS A 436 16.26 7.23 -9.01
C CYS A 436 15.56 6.25 -8.05
N LEU A 437 14.23 6.10 -8.17
CA LEU A 437 13.47 5.15 -7.36
C LEU A 437 13.94 3.72 -7.59
N ARG A 438 14.08 3.29 -8.84
CA ARG A 438 14.55 1.94 -9.20
C ARG A 438 15.93 1.69 -8.61
N ASP A 439 16.87 2.60 -8.81
CA ASP A 439 18.25 2.42 -8.37
C ASP A 439 18.35 2.41 -6.84
N PHE A 440 17.55 3.23 -6.16
CA PHE A 440 17.43 3.20 -4.70
C PHE A 440 16.90 1.85 -4.18
N MET A 441 15.92 1.26 -4.87
CA MET A 441 15.36 -0.04 -4.52
C MET A 441 16.27 -1.22 -4.90
N ALA A 442 17.08 -1.09 -5.96
CA ALA A 442 17.93 -2.17 -6.46
C ALA A 442 19.25 -2.33 -5.67
N ARG A 443 19.68 -1.29 -4.95
CA ARG A 443 20.90 -1.35 -4.12
C ARG A 443 20.83 -2.49 -3.10
N PRO A 444 21.83 -3.40 -3.06
CA PRO A 444 21.86 -4.52 -2.10
C PRO A 444 21.71 -4.04 -0.64
N SER A 445 22.40 -2.95 -0.31
CA SER A 445 22.28 -2.22 0.95
C SER A 445 22.15 -0.72 0.67
N VAL A 446 21.31 -0.03 1.44
CA VAL A 446 21.20 1.43 1.42
C VAL A 446 21.64 1.94 2.78
N PRO A 447 22.65 2.83 2.86
CA PRO A 447 23.07 3.39 4.13
C PRO A 447 21.94 4.23 4.73
N THR A 448 21.95 4.37 6.06
CA THR A 448 21.10 5.34 6.75
C THR A 448 21.44 6.76 6.30
N GLY A 449 20.45 7.63 6.26
CA GLY A 449 20.60 9.01 5.80
C GLY A 449 19.73 9.30 4.58
N VAL A 450 19.84 10.54 4.11
CA VAL A 450 19.05 11.03 2.97
C VAL A 450 19.81 10.78 1.68
N ALA A 451 19.22 9.95 0.80
CA ALA A 451 19.59 9.88 -0.60
C ALA A 451 18.91 11.00 -1.37
N SER A 452 19.64 11.63 -2.30
CA SER A 452 19.12 12.57 -3.28
C SER A 452 18.97 11.89 -4.64
N CYS A 453 17.97 12.31 -5.41
CA CYS A 453 17.95 12.09 -6.85
C CYS A 453 18.74 13.23 -7.49
N ASN A 454 19.87 12.90 -8.11
CA ASN A 454 20.64 13.86 -8.90
C ASN A 454 20.14 13.87 -10.34
#